data_AF-A0A965I0A9-F1
#
_entry.id   AF-A0A965I0A9-F1
#
_cell.length_a   1.000
_cell.length_b   1.000
_cell.length_c   1.000
_cell.angle_alpha   90.00
_cell.angle_beta   90.00
_cell.angle_gamma   90.00
#
_symmetry.space_group_name_H-M   'P 1'
#
loop_
_entity.id
_entity.type
_entity.pdbx_description
1 polymer ?
#
loop_
_entity_poly.entity_id
_entity_poly.type
_entity_poly.pdbx_seq_one_letter_code
_entity_poly.pdbx_strand_id
1 'polypeptide(L)'
;MTMVPLASDSCILLTSGAPPGPILSSDFLWTWEGLDAVIWWRMQLEDADLMWLWVAPYHRNRGIGTSLLTCSLDYFVKETVVQRLHCEVDTTNENAISLYQKLGFVQNRTRYKYYRDHTTGKTNDAYDMTLQMANHKNIKNKL
;
A
#
# COMPACT_ATOMS: atom_id res chain seq x y z
N MET A 1 11.91 -14.01 -2.68
CA MET A 1 10.94 -13.20 -1.92
C MET A 1 10.90 -13.77 -0.52
N THR A 2 11.58 -13.12 0.42
CA THR A 2 11.69 -13.63 1.78
C THR A 2 10.45 -13.18 2.54
N MET A 3 9.59 -14.11 2.96
CA MET A 3 8.57 -13.81 3.95
C MET A 3 9.28 -13.69 5.29
N VAL A 4 9.39 -12.47 5.81
CA VAL A 4 9.77 -12.26 7.20
C VAL A 4 8.46 -12.04 7.96
N PRO A 5 7.88 -13.05 8.61
CA PRO A 5 6.88 -12.78 9.63
C PRO A 5 7.59 -11.98 10.73
N LEU A 6 7.12 -10.76 11.01
CA LEU A 6 7.58 -9.97 12.15
C LEU A 6 7.07 -10.64 13.43
N ALA A 7 7.72 -11.71 13.85
CA ALA A 7 7.61 -12.28 15.17
C ALA A 7 8.73 -11.68 16.05
N SER A 8 8.32 -10.94 17.08
CA SER A 8 9.08 -10.58 18.30
C SER A 8 10.44 -9.89 18.15
N ASP A 9 10.53 -8.69 18.75
CA ASP A 9 11.73 -8.08 19.34
C ASP A 9 12.83 -7.51 18.43
N SER A 10 12.49 -6.99 17.25
CA SER A 10 13.41 -6.11 16.51
C SER A 10 12.66 -4.99 15.78
N CYS A 11 12.15 -4.04 16.56
CA CYS A 11 11.77 -2.73 16.03
C CYS A 11 13.07 -1.98 15.66
N ILE A 12 13.54 -2.14 14.42
CA ILE A 12 14.65 -1.35 13.91
C ILE A 12 14.06 -0.05 13.36
N LEU A 13 14.16 1.02 14.16
CA LEU A 13 14.10 2.40 13.67
C LEU A 13 15.24 2.58 12.66
N LEU A 14 14.92 2.82 11.38
CA LEU A 14 15.91 3.25 10.38
C LEU A 14 15.53 4.59 9.75
N THR A 15 16.58 5.37 9.60
CA THR A 15 16.67 6.77 9.21
C THR A 15 16.21 7.01 7.76
N SER A 16 15.37 8.03 7.60
CA SER A 16 14.82 8.60 6.35
C SER A 16 14.18 7.61 5.37
N GLY A 17 12.84 7.63 5.30
CA GLY A 17 12.07 6.87 4.31
C GLY A 17 11.34 5.64 4.85
N ALA A 18 11.54 5.31 6.13
CA ALA A 18 10.69 4.36 6.85
C ALA A 18 9.26 4.90 6.99
N PRO A 19 8.26 4.04 7.13
CA PRO A 19 6.88 4.47 7.23
C PRO A 19 6.68 5.39 8.45
N PRO A 20 5.96 6.52 8.33
CA PRO A 20 5.77 7.45 9.43
C PRO A 20 4.84 6.83 10.47
N GLY A 21 5.38 6.55 11.66
CA GLY A 21 4.60 6.18 12.84
C GLY A 21 4.90 4.79 13.42
N PRO A 22 4.25 4.44 14.54
CA PRO A 22 4.42 3.15 15.15
C PRO A 22 3.83 2.04 14.28
N ILE A 23 4.55 0.92 14.21
CA ILE A 23 4.04 -0.35 13.68
C ILE A 23 3.20 -1.00 14.79
N LEU A 24 1.99 -1.40 14.44
CA LEU A 24 1.02 -2.03 15.32
C LEU A 24 0.96 -3.55 15.08
N SER A 25 0.35 -4.29 16.00
CA SER A 25 0.12 -5.74 15.85
C SER A 25 -0.82 -6.08 14.69
N SER A 26 -1.59 -5.11 14.20
CA SER A 26 -2.49 -5.27 13.07
C SER A 26 -1.85 -4.90 11.73
N ASP A 27 -0.54 -4.62 11.73
CA ASP A 27 0.17 -4.19 10.54
C ASP A 27 0.86 -5.35 9.82
N PHE A 28 0.84 -5.28 8.49
CA PHE A 28 1.47 -6.25 7.60
C PHE A 28 2.47 -5.53 6.70
N LEU A 29 3.71 -6.02 6.68
CA LEU A 29 4.81 -5.44 5.93
C LEU A 29 5.39 -6.47 4.97
N TRP A 30 5.58 -6.07 3.72
CA TRP A 30 6.44 -6.79 2.79
C TRP A 30 7.54 -5.86 2.33
N THR A 31 8.74 -6.41 2.23
CA THR A 31 9.90 -5.67 1.75
C THR A 31 10.58 -6.41 0.59
N TRP A 32 11.40 -5.67 -0.15
CA TRP A 32 12.20 -6.19 -1.25
C TRP A 32 13.60 -5.59 -1.17
N GLU A 33 14.61 -6.45 -1.34
CA GLU A 33 16.04 -6.16 -1.14
C GLU A 33 16.32 -5.26 0.08
N GLY A 34 16.08 -5.84 1.26
CA GLY A 34 16.16 -5.09 2.51
C GLY A 34 14.98 -4.13 2.61
N LEU A 35 15.22 -2.83 2.42
CA LEU A 35 14.21 -1.76 2.46
C LEU A 35 14.14 -0.98 1.14
N ASP A 36 14.74 -1.48 0.06
CA ASP A 36 14.73 -0.80 -1.24
C ASP A 36 13.35 -0.78 -1.90
N ALA A 37 12.43 -1.63 -1.43
CA ALA A 37 11.01 -1.35 -1.54
C ALA A 37 10.23 -1.90 -0.35
N VAL A 38 9.10 -1.27 -0.05
CA VAL A 38 8.21 -1.64 1.05
C VAL A 38 6.75 -1.44 0.65
N ILE A 39 5.89 -2.34 1.09
CA ILE A 39 4.45 -2.12 1.18
C ILE A 39 3.99 -2.37 2.61
N TRP A 40 3.19 -1.46 3.14
CA TRP A 40 2.69 -1.47 4.50
C TRP A 40 1.17 -1.35 4.51
N TRP A 41 0.53 -2.35 5.11
CA TRP A 41 -0.91 -2.38 5.34
C TRP A 41 -1.20 -2.32 6.83
N ARG A 42 -2.34 -1.73 7.17
CA ARG A 42 -2.94 -1.80 8.50
C ARG A 42 -4.32 -2.43 8.40
N MET A 43 -4.51 -3.57 9.05
CA MET A 43 -5.78 -4.26 9.08
C MET A 43 -6.66 -3.75 10.23
N GLN A 44 -7.96 -3.60 9.97
CA GLN A 44 -8.99 -3.26 10.94
C GLN A 44 -10.24 -4.10 10.64
N LEU A 45 -10.45 -5.16 11.42
CA LEU A 45 -11.53 -6.13 11.21
C LEU A 45 -11.49 -6.71 9.78
N GLU A 46 -12.48 -6.38 8.95
CA GLU A 46 -12.63 -6.87 7.57
C GLU A 46 -12.08 -5.88 6.53
N ASP A 47 -11.49 -4.77 6.97
CA ASP A 47 -10.90 -3.75 6.12
C ASP A 47 -9.38 -3.70 6.32
N ALA A 48 -8.63 -3.29 5.30
CA ALA A 48 -7.22 -2.92 5.48
C ALA A 48 -6.83 -1.68 4.67
N ASP A 49 -6.07 -0.79 5.30
CA ASP A 49 -5.62 0.47 4.72
C ASP A 49 -4.16 0.35 4.25
N LEU A 50 -3.89 0.79 3.03
CA LEU A 50 -2.54 0.92 2.51
C LEU A 50 -1.89 2.15 3.14
N MET A 51 -1.00 1.91 4.10
CA MET A 51 -0.29 2.96 4.82
C MET A 51 0.88 3.50 4.03
N TRP A 52 1.58 2.63 3.29
CA TRP A 52 2.75 3.03 2.52
C TRP A 52 3.02 2.06 1.38
N LEU A 53 3.35 2.57 0.20
CA LEU A 53 3.95 1.81 -0.89
C LEU A 53 5.07 2.64 -1.48
N TRP A 54 6.30 2.16 -1.34
CA TRP A 54 7.47 2.88 -1.81
C TRP A 54 8.48 1.94 -2.44
N VAL A 55 9.10 2.44 -3.50
CA VAL A 55 10.20 1.79 -4.21
C VAL A 55 11.30 2.84 -4.36
N ALA A 56 12.51 2.46 -3.99
CA ALA A 56 13.71 3.28 -4.12
C ALA A 56 13.82 3.82 -5.56
N PRO A 57 14.17 5.11 -5.76
CA PRO A 57 14.14 5.74 -7.07
C PRO A 57 14.87 4.97 -8.17
N TYR A 58 16.03 4.38 -7.84
CA TYR A 58 16.86 3.60 -8.76
C TYR A 58 16.26 2.23 -9.15
N HIS A 59 15.25 1.76 -8.42
CA HIS A 59 14.52 0.51 -8.67
C HIS A 59 13.13 0.71 -9.28
N ARG A 60 12.67 1.95 -9.50
CA ARG A 60 11.35 2.23 -10.07
C ARG A 60 11.21 1.76 -11.52
N ASN A 61 9.96 1.60 -11.96
CA ASN A 61 9.58 1.17 -13.32
C ASN A 61 10.06 -0.24 -13.70
N ARG A 62 10.37 -1.09 -12.71
CA ARG A 62 10.77 -2.51 -12.89
C ARG A 62 9.71 -3.51 -12.44
N GLY A 63 8.47 -3.05 -12.22
CA GLY A 63 7.36 -3.90 -11.73
C GLY A 63 7.39 -4.25 -10.24
N ILE A 64 8.36 -3.77 -9.46
CA ILE A 64 8.51 -4.12 -8.03
C ILE A 64 7.28 -3.71 -7.21
N GLY A 65 6.76 -2.50 -7.40
CA GLY A 65 5.55 -2.05 -6.71
C GLY A 65 4.32 -2.91 -7.04
N THR A 66 4.20 -3.33 -8.31
CA THR A 66 3.17 -4.29 -8.73
C THR A 66 3.34 -5.60 -8.00
N SER A 67 4.55 -6.17 -7.98
CA SER A 67 4.84 -7.44 -7.32
C SER A 67 4.51 -7.39 -5.82
N LEU A 68 4.95 -6.34 -5.11
CA LEU A 68 4.66 -6.16 -3.69
C LEU A 68 3.15 -6.11 -3.43
N LEU A 69 2.45 -5.29 -4.21
CA LEU A 69 1.00 -5.14 -4.08
C LEU A 69 0.28 -6.46 -4.38
N THR A 70 0.54 -7.11 -5.50
CA THR A 70 -0.10 -8.40 -5.85
C THR A 70 0.19 -9.50 -4.83
N CYS A 71 1.41 -9.57 -4.28
CA CYS A 71 1.74 -10.56 -3.27
C CYS A 71 0.98 -10.31 -1.95
N SER A 72 0.83 -9.04 -1.55
CA SER A 72 0.02 -8.70 -0.38
C SER A 72 -1.47 -8.98 -0.59
N LEU A 73 -2.02 -8.71 -1.78
CA LEU A 73 -3.40 -9.06 -2.13
C LEU A 73 -3.64 -10.56 -2.06
N ASP A 74 -2.71 -11.36 -2.59
CA ASP A 74 -2.77 -12.82 -2.55
C ASP A 74 -2.78 -13.36 -1.12
N TYR A 75 -2.01 -12.75 -0.23
CA TYR A 75 -2.02 -13.08 1.18
C TYR A 75 -3.38 -12.77 1.82
N PHE A 76 -3.94 -11.58 1.60
CA PHE A 76 -5.26 -11.22 2.14
C PHE A 76 -6.39 -12.10 1.61
N VAL A 77 -6.32 -12.57 0.36
CA VAL A 77 -7.31 -13.53 -0.16
C VAL A 77 -7.28 -14.88 0.59
N LYS A 78 -6.10 -15.34 0.98
CA LYS A 78 -5.87 -16.71 1.46
C LYS A 78 -5.88 -16.82 2.97
N GLU A 79 -5.32 -15.83 3.66
CA GLU A 79 -4.89 -15.96 5.05
C GLU A 79 -5.64 -15.02 6.01
N THR A 80 -6.54 -14.15 5.51
CA THR A 80 -7.24 -13.18 6.36
C THR A 80 -8.74 -13.09 6.05
N VAL A 81 -9.47 -12.36 6.91
CA VAL A 81 -10.89 -12.07 6.76
C VAL A 81 -11.16 -10.78 5.97
N VAL A 82 -10.12 -10.16 5.40
CA VAL A 82 -10.24 -8.87 4.73
C VAL A 82 -11.13 -8.97 3.50
N GLN A 83 -12.14 -8.11 3.44
CA GLN A 83 -13.10 -8.01 2.35
C GLN A 83 -12.87 -6.75 1.52
N ARG A 84 -12.34 -5.69 2.10
CA ARG A 84 -12.08 -4.43 1.40
C ARG A 84 -10.72 -3.86 1.74
N LEU A 85 -10.10 -3.29 0.72
CA LEU A 85 -8.84 -2.57 0.86
C LEU A 85 -9.06 -1.11 0.50
N HIS A 86 -8.39 -0.23 1.23
CA HIS A 86 -8.44 1.21 1.06
C HIS A 86 -7.05 1.75 0.77
N CYS A 87 -6.96 2.76 -0.08
CA CYS A 87 -5.75 3.56 -0.19
C CYS A 87 -6.09 5.01 -0.49
N GLU A 88 -5.18 5.88 -0.09
CA GLU A 88 -5.22 7.30 -0.38
C GLU A 88 -3.99 7.65 -1.19
N VAL A 89 -4.19 8.44 -2.24
CA VAL A 89 -3.12 8.79 -3.16
C VAL A 89 -3.24 10.24 -3.58
N ASP A 90 -2.12 10.96 -3.56
CA ASP A 90 -2.05 12.33 -4.06
C ASP A 90 -2.50 12.34 -5.54
N THR A 91 -3.41 13.24 -5.87
CA THR A 91 -3.96 13.37 -7.24
C THR A 91 -2.90 13.60 -8.31
N THR A 92 -1.72 14.07 -7.93
CA THR A 92 -0.56 14.27 -8.83
C THR A 92 0.30 13.02 -9.03
N ASN A 93 0.06 11.93 -8.26
CA ASN A 93 0.85 10.70 -8.33
C ASN A 93 0.28 9.71 -9.37
N GLU A 94 0.39 10.08 -10.65
CA GLU A 94 -0.16 9.33 -11.78
C GLU A 94 0.33 7.86 -11.83
N ASN A 95 1.58 7.62 -11.43
CA ASN A 95 2.17 6.28 -11.40
C ASN A 95 1.45 5.36 -10.41
N ALA A 96 1.19 5.83 -9.18
CA ALA A 96 0.49 5.06 -8.17
C ALA A 96 -0.98 4.88 -8.54
N ILE A 97 -1.64 5.93 -9.04
CA ILE A 97 -3.03 5.87 -9.52
C ILE A 97 -3.18 4.80 -10.61
N SER A 98 -2.31 4.83 -11.63
CA SER A 98 -2.32 3.83 -12.70
C SER A 98 -2.10 2.41 -12.19
N LEU A 99 -1.19 2.22 -11.23
CA LEU A 99 -0.95 0.93 -10.60
C LEU A 99 -2.20 0.41 -9.86
N TYR A 100 -2.83 1.24 -9.03
CA TYR A 100 -4.02 0.85 -8.27
C TYR A 100 -5.19 0.52 -9.20
N GLN A 101 -5.45 1.34 -10.21
CA GLN A 101 -6.51 1.09 -11.20
C GLN A 101 -6.30 -0.23 -11.95
N LYS A 102 -5.06 -0.52 -12.39
CA LYS A 102 -4.72 -1.79 -13.07
C LYS A 102 -5.01 -3.02 -12.22
N LEU A 103 -4.90 -2.89 -10.90
CA LEU A 103 -5.15 -3.97 -9.94
C LEU A 103 -6.59 -3.99 -9.42
N GLY A 104 -7.46 -3.16 -9.96
CA GLY A 104 -8.90 -3.17 -9.71
C GLY A 104 -9.36 -2.23 -8.61
N PHE A 105 -8.50 -1.34 -8.09
CA PHE A 105 -8.95 -0.27 -7.22
C PHE A 105 -9.80 0.73 -8.00
N VAL A 106 -10.89 1.18 -7.39
CA VAL A 106 -11.78 2.19 -7.94
C VAL A 106 -11.73 3.44 -7.09
N GLN A 107 -11.69 4.61 -7.73
CA GLN A 107 -11.79 5.89 -7.01
C GLN A 107 -13.24 6.08 -6.55
N ASN A 108 -13.44 6.27 -5.24
CA ASN A 108 -14.77 6.51 -4.68
C ASN A 108 -15.06 7.99 -4.48
N ARG A 109 -14.05 8.75 -4.02
CA ARG A 109 -14.19 10.17 -3.71
C ARG A 109 -12.85 10.90 -3.83
N THR A 110 -12.94 12.23 -3.90
CA THR A 110 -11.79 13.13 -3.77
C THR A 110 -11.80 13.76 -2.39
N ARG A 111 -10.67 13.70 -1.68
CA ARG A 111 -10.42 14.39 -0.42
C ARG A 111 -9.70 15.71 -0.72
N TYR A 112 -10.44 16.81 -0.68
CA TYR A 112 -9.89 18.12 -0.99
C TYR A 112 -8.90 18.61 0.06
N LYS A 113 -7.77 19.17 -0.39
CA LYS A 113 -6.70 19.75 0.43
C LYS A 113 -6.18 18.79 1.51
N TYR A 114 -6.13 17.50 1.19
CA TYR A 114 -5.78 16.44 2.12
C TYR A 114 -4.30 16.45 2.48
N TYR A 115 -3.43 16.39 1.47
CA TYR A 115 -2.00 16.51 1.68
C TYR A 115 -1.67 17.98 1.89
N ARG A 116 -1.02 18.28 3.02
CA ARG A 116 -0.60 19.63 3.38
C ARG A 116 0.89 19.66 3.64
N ASP A 117 1.57 20.50 2.89
CA ASP A 117 2.93 20.89 3.22
C ASP A 117 2.87 21.93 4.34
N HIS A 118 3.32 21.55 5.53
CA HIS A 118 3.32 22.42 6.71
C HIS A 118 4.39 23.53 6.65
N THR A 119 5.37 23.42 5.74
CA THR A 119 6.41 24.43 5.52
C THR A 119 5.95 25.48 4.51
N THR A 120 5.39 25.06 3.37
CA THR A 120 5.00 25.98 2.29
C THR A 120 3.52 26.39 2.34
N GLY A 121 2.70 25.69 3.11
CA GLY A 121 1.24 25.88 3.15
C GLY A 121 0.50 25.35 1.93
N LYS A 122 1.22 24.81 0.94
CA LYS A 122 0.62 24.20 -0.25
C LYS A 122 -0.19 22.98 0.13
N THR A 123 -1.28 22.78 -0.59
CA THR A 123 -2.17 21.63 -0.40
C THR A 123 -2.42 20.93 -1.72
N ASN A 124 -2.45 19.60 -1.69
CA ASN A 124 -2.90 18.76 -2.79
C ASN A 124 -4.12 17.94 -2.35
N ASP A 125 -4.97 17.64 -3.33
CA ASP A 125 -6.09 16.73 -3.14
C ASP A 125 -5.60 15.28 -3.14
N ALA A 126 -6.39 14.40 -2.56
CA ALA A 126 -6.17 12.96 -2.63
C ALA A 126 -7.37 12.23 -3.24
N TYR A 127 -7.11 11.19 -4.01
CA TYR A 127 -8.12 10.19 -4.31
C TYR A 127 -8.16 9.16 -3.19
N ASP A 128 -9.37 8.86 -2.74
CA ASP A 128 -9.66 7.71 -1.88
C ASP A 128 -10.19 6.59 -2.78
N MET A 129 -9.44 5.50 -2.81
CA MET A 129 -9.69 4.37 -3.68
C MET A 129 -9.91 3.09 -2.87
N THR A 130 -10.79 2.21 -3.37
CA THR A 130 -11.05 0.92 -2.74
C THR A 130 -10.94 -0.24 -3.70
N LEU A 131 -10.57 -1.40 -3.18
CA LEU A 131 -10.67 -2.68 -3.85
C LEU A 131 -11.54 -3.62 -3.02
N GLN A 132 -12.62 -4.11 -3.60
CA GLN A 132 -13.40 -5.23 -3.05
C GLN A 132 -12.65 -6.53 -3.36
N MET A 133 -12.32 -7.33 -2.34
CA MET A 133 -11.56 -8.57 -2.52
C MET A 133 -12.31 -9.60 -3.38
N ALA A 134 -13.64 -9.55 -3.41
CA ALA A 134 -14.46 -10.32 -4.35
C ALA A 134 -14.14 -10.01 -5.82
N ASN A 135 -13.81 -8.75 -6.15
CA ASN A 135 -13.47 -8.34 -7.51
C ASN A 135 -12.07 -8.81 -7.91
N HIS A 136 -11.13 -8.87 -6.95
CA HIS A 136 -9.78 -9.35 -7.20
C HIS A 136 -9.75 -10.84 -7.59
N LYS A 137 -10.60 -11.68 -6.95
CA LYS A 137 -10.76 -13.10 -7.30
C LYS A 137 -11.17 -13.31 -8.77
N ASN A 138 -11.87 -12.35 -9.37
CA ASN A 138 -12.33 -12.42 -10.77
C ASN A 138 -11.24 -12.00 -11.79
N ILE A 139 -10.27 -11.17 -11.40
CA ILE A 139 -9.17 -10.75 -12.30
C ILE A 139 -8.25 -11.93 -12.61
N LYS A 140 -8.00 -12.81 -11.63
CA LYS A 140 -7.19 -14.03 -11.80
C LYS A 140 -7.81 -15.07 -12.73
N ASN A 141 -9.13 -15.00 -12.97
CA ASN A 141 -9.81 -15.90 -13.91
C ASN A 141 -9.84 -15.34 -15.35
N LYS A 142 -9.26 -14.16 -15.60
CA LYS A 142 -9.20 -13.50 -16.92
C LYS A 142 -7.78 -13.34 -17.48
N LEU A 143 -6.76 -13.74 -16.73
CA LEU A 143 -5.36 -13.83 -17.14
C LEU A 143 -4.94 -15.29 -17.22
#